data_AF-A0A946J044-F1
#
_entry.id   AF-A0A946J044-F1
#
_cell.length_a   1.000
_cell.length_b   1.000
_cell.length_c   1.000
_cell.angle_alpha   90.00
_cell.angle_beta   90.00
_cell.angle_gamma   90.00
#
_symmetry.space_group_name_H-M   'P 1'
#
loop_
_entity.id
_entity.type
_entity.pdbx_description
1 polymer ?
#
loop_
_entity_poly.entity_id
_entity_poly.type
_entity_poly.pdbx_seq_one_letter_code
_entity_poly.pdbx_strand_id
1 'polypeptide(L)'
;MKKLILLLLIITSSCVGTRTYNYTVPNTQIDYYTSENTKKFDFPFSDATIVNNVIYVAGQVGNIPGTNEIVPGGIKEETKQTMKNIEAVLTSLGSSM
;
A
#
# COMPACT_ATOMS: atom_id res chain seq x y z
N MET A 1 -46.88 -2.55 -47.08
CA MET A 1 -45.40 -2.67 -47.02
C MET A 1 -44.74 -1.65 -46.07
N LYS A 2 -45.11 -0.36 -46.10
CA LYS A 2 -44.52 0.67 -45.21
C LYS A 2 -44.80 0.47 -43.70
N LYS A 3 -45.97 -0.07 -43.33
CA LYS A 3 -46.32 -0.36 -41.91
C LYS A 3 -45.55 -1.55 -41.32
N LEU A 4 -45.06 -2.47 -42.15
CA LEU A 4 -44.29 -3.65 -41.72
C LEU A 4 -42.81 -3.28 -41.46
N ILE A 5 -42.28 -2.31 -42.19
CA ILE A 5 -40.93 -1.75 -41.99
C ILE A 5 -40.85 -0.94 -40.68
N LEU A 6 -41.92 -0.21 -40.33
CA LEU A 6 -41.96 0.57 -39.09
C LEU A 6 -42.03 -0.30 -37.82
N LEU A 7 -42.63 -1.50 -37.91
CA LEU A 7 -42.74 -2.43 -36.79
C LEU A 7 -41.42 -3.17 -36.51
N LEU A 8 -40.59 -3.41 -37.55
CA LEU A 8 -39.30 -4.09 -37.41
C LEU A 8 -38.23 -3.21 -36.72
N LEU A 9 -38.34 -1.88 -36.87
CA LEU A 9 -37.45 -0.88 -36.27
C LEU A 9 -37.67 -0.71 -34.75
N ILE A 10 -38.85 -1.07 -34.24
CA ILE A 10 -39.19 -0.95 -32.81
C ILE A 10 -38.63 -2.15 -32.02
N ILE A 11 -38.44 -3.31 -32.66
CA ILE A 11 -38.02 -4.55 -32.00
C ILE A 11 -36.51 -4.62 -31.76
N THR A 12 -35.69 -3.90 -32.54
CA THR A 12 -34.22 -3.90 -32.38
C THR A 12 -33.72 -2.98 -31.27
N SER A 13 -34.55 -2.06 -30.76
CA SER A 13 -34.14 -1.12 -29.71
C SER A 13 -34.09 -1.73 -28.30
N SER A 14 -34.55 -2.97 -28.13
CA SER A 14 -34.72 -3.61 -26.82
C SER A 14 -33.59 -4.55 -26.39
N CYS A 15 -32.60 -4.81 -27.27
CA CYS A 15 -31.58 -5.85 -27.02
C CYS A 15 -30.17 -5.34 -26.71
N VAL A 16 -29.97 -4.06 -26.40
CA VAL A 16 -28.67 -3.56 -25.91
C VAL A 16 -28.79 -3.13 -24.46
N GLY A 17 -29.00 -4.11 -23.59
CA GLY A 17 -28.73 -3.95 -22.17
C GLY A 17 -27.24 -4.17 -21.91
N THR A 18 -26.41 -3.14 -22.06
CA THR A 18 -25.04 -3.18 -21.52
C THR A 18 -25.16 -3.29 -20.01
N ARG A 19 -24.98 -4.51 -19.45
CA ARG A 19 -24.75 -4.67 -18.02
C ARG A 19 -23.38 -4.09 -17.72
N THR A 20 -23.33 -2.79 -17.43
CA THR A 20 -22.19 -2.20 -16.73
C THR A 20 -22.22 -2.79 -15.33
N TYR A 21 -21.39 -3.81 -15.08
CA TYR A 21 -21.04 -4.14 -13.72
C TYR A 21 -20.26 -2.95 -13.19
N ASN A 22 -20.90 -2.13 -12.36
CA ASN A 22 -20.24 -1.11 -11.57
C ASN A 22 -19.37 -1.85 -10.54
N TYR A 23 -18.22 -2.34 -10.97
CA TYR A 23 -17.17 -2.76 -10.07
C TYR A 23 -16.56 -1.48 -9.52
N THR A 24 -17.08 -1.04 -8.38
CA THR A 24 -16.43 0.00 -7.59
C THR A 24 -15.12 -0.60 -7.10
N VAL A 25 -14.03 -0.30 -7.80
CA VAL A 25 -12.69 -0.53 -7.23
C VAL A 25 -12.68 0.29 -5.93
N PRO A 26 -12.48 -0.34 -4.76
CA PRO A 26 -12.34 0.40 -3.52
C PRO A 26 -11.29 1.49 -3.74
N ASN A 27 -11.59 2.73 -3.32
CA ASN A 27 -10.63 3.81 -3.43
C ASN A 27 -9.44 3.48 -2.52
N THR A 28 -8.40 2.88 -3.09
CA THR A 28 -7.18 2.49 -2.36
C THR A 28 -6.29 3.71 -2.23
N GLN A 29 -6.22 4.25 -1.02
CA GLN A 29 -5.23 5.29 -0.68
C GLN A 29 -3.90 4.60 -0.34
N ILE A 30 -2.82 5.06 -0.96
CA ILE A 30 -1.47 4.55 -0.73
C ILE A 30 -0.58 5.74 -0.33
N ASP A 31 -0.02 5.68 0.87
CA ASP A 31 0.94 6.65 1.39
C ASP A 31 2.28 5.97 1.66
N TYR A 32 3.37 6.71 1.44
CA TYR A 32 4.73 6.23 1.66
C TYR A 32 5.39 7.03 2.77
N TYR A 33 5.88 6.35 3.80
CA TYR A 33 6.64 6.95 4.88
C TYR A 33 8.13 6.72 4.68
N THR A 34 8.86 7.81 4.46
CA THR A 34 10.32 7.80 4.25
C THR A 34 10.98 8.68 5.32
N SER A 35 11.72 8.05 6.22
CA SER A 35 12.44 8.70 7.31
C SER A 35 13.63 9.52 6.80
N GLU A 36 14.12 10.46 7.62
CA GLU A 36 15.33 11.24 7.29
C GLU A 36 16.57 10.35 7.14
N ASN A 37 16.64 9.22 7.86
CA ASN A 37 17.72 8.25 7.69
C ASN A 37 17.66 7.61 6.29
N THR A 38 16.48 7.16 5.87
CA THR A 38 16.27 6.56 4.54
C THR A 38 16.61 7.53 3.43
N LYS A 39 16.21 8.80 3.57
CA LYS A 39 16.60 9.88 2.64
C LYS A 39 18.11 10.11 2.62
N LYS A 40 18.74 10.18 3.80
CA LYS A 40 20.18 10.41 3.95
C LYS A 40 21.02 9.32 3.29
N PHE A 41 20.57 8.08 3.36
CA PHE A 41 21.26 6.93 2.76
C PHE A 41 20.81 6.62 1.33
N ASP A 42 19.89 7.40 0.76
CA ASP A 42 19.35 7.24 -0.59
C ASP A 42 18.85 5.81 -0.89
N PHE A 43 18.14 5.21 0.08
CA PHE A 43 17.62 3.86 -0.11
C PHE A 43 16.45 3.84 -1.09
N PRO A 44 16.36 2.83 -1.99
CA PRO A 44 15.32 2.75 -3.01
C PRO A 44 13.99 2.17 -2.48
N PHE A 45 13.64 2.46 -1.23
CA PHE A 45 12.41 2.01 -0.59
C PHE A 45 11.98 2.97 0.54
N SER A 46 10.74 2.83 1.00
CA SER A 46 10.17 3.55 2.14
C SER A 46 10.26 2.72 3.42
N ASP A 47 10.43 3.35 4.58
CA ASP A 47 10.41 2.69 5.89
C ASP A 47 9.06 1.98 6.15
N ALA A 48 7.97 2.56 5.63
CA ALA A 48 6.67 1.91 5.59
C ALA A 48 5.83 2.34 4.38
N THR A 49 4.96 1.45 3.92
CA THR A 49 3.87 1.77 2.99
C THR A 49 2.54 1.61 3.71
N ILE A 50 1.67 2.60 3.66
CA ILE A 50 0.35 2.59 4.27
C ILE A 50 -0.67 2.40 3.14
N VAL A 51 -1.44 1.31 3.21
CA VAL A 51 -2.52 1.05 2.26
C VAL A 51 -3.83 1.09 3.04
N ASN A 52 -4.63 2.13 2.77
CA ASN A 52 -5.80 2.48 3.58
C ASN A 52 -5.43 2.64 5.06
N ASN A 53 -5.75 1.66 5.92
CA ASN A 53 -5.49 1.69 7.35
C ASN A 53 -4.51 0.61 7.81
N VAL A 54 -3.78 -0.02 6.88
CA VAL A 54 -2.80 -1.06 7.17
C VAL A 54 -1.40 -0.53 6.92
N ILE A 55 -0.53 -0.66 7.92
CA ILE A 55 0.88 -0.24 7.86
C ILE A 55 1.75 -1.44 7.52
N TYR A 56 2.40 -1.40 6.36
CA TYR A 56 3.39 -2.39 5.93
C TYR A 56 4.79 -1.84 6.20
N VAL A 57 5.39 -2.27 7.31
CA VAL A 57 6.74 -1.86 7.70
C VAL A 57 7.78 -2.62 6.87
N ALA A 58 8.78 -1.92 6.33
CA ALA A 58 9.91 -2.54 5.65
C ALA A 58 10.72 -3.41 6.61
N GLY A 59 11.44 -4.41 6.08
CA GLY A 59 12.30 -5.27 6.89
C GLY A 59 13.33 -4.47 7.68
N GLN A 60 13.20 -4.45 9.01
CA GLN A 60 14.14 -3.78 9.89
C GLN A 60 15.30 -4.70 10.24
N VAL A 61 16.50 -4.13 10.33
CA VAL A 61 17.71 -4.84 10.78
C VAL A 61 18.17 -4.29 12.13
N GLY A 62 19.03 -5.03 12.82
CA GLY A 62 19.55 -4.67 14.14
C GLY A 62 20.62 -3.59 14.10
N ASN A 63 20.50 -2.57 13.25
CA ASN A 63 21.47 -1.48 13.16
C ASN A 63 21.21 -0.40 14.24
N ILE A 64 22.28 0.30 14.61
CA ILE A 64 22.24 1.46 15.48
C ILE A 64 21.45 2.58 14.76
N PRO A 65 20.46 3.21 15.41
CA PRO A 65 19.68 4.29 14.79
C PRO A 65 20.57 5.42 14.27
N GLY A 66 20.34 5.83 13.01
CA GLY A 66 21.11 6.90 12.36
C GLY A 66 22.42 6.45 11.69
N THR A 67 22.80 5.18 11.83
CA THR A 67 23.97 4.58 11.18
C THR A 67 23.59 3.30 10.42
N ASN A 68 24.52 2.77 9.63
CA ASN A 68 24.40 1.46 8.99
C ASN A 68 25.19 0.37 9.74
N GLU A 69 25.61 0.64 10.98
CA GLU A 69 26.39 -0.30 11.80
C GLU A 69 25.47 -1.21 12.60
N ILE A 70 25.75 -2.52 12.59
CA ILE A 70 25.01 -3.51 13.37
C ILE A 70 25.40 -3.44 14.85
N VAL A 71 24.43 -3.57 15.75
CA VAL A 71 24.73 -3.59 17.19
C VAL A 71 25.63 -4.79 17.54
N PRO A 72 26.60 -4.62 18.46
CA PRO A 72 27.43 -5.73 18.90
C PRO A 72 26.63 -6.72 19.75
N GLY A 73 27.08 -7.97 19.84
CA GLY A 73 26.49 -9.00 20.71
C GLY A 73 25.76 -10.13 19.97
N GLY A 74 25.75 -10.10 18.63
CA GLY A 74 25.21 -11.16 17.78
C GLY A 74 23.69 -11.24 17.83
N ILE A 75 23.14 -12.40 17.46
CA ILE A 75 21.71 -12.59 17.17
C ILE A 75 20.76 -12.07 18.25
N LYS A 76 21.13 -12.21 19.53
CA LYS A 76 20.28 -11.78 20.65
C LYS A 76 20.12 -10.25 20.67
N GLU A 77 21.21 -9.52 20.53
CA GLU A 77 21.18 -8.06 20.59
C GLU A 77 20.68 -7.46 19.27
N GLU A 78 21.03 -8.07 18.14
CA GLU A 78 20.48 -7.71 16.82
C GLU A 78 18.96 -7.85 16.79
N THR A 79 18.43 -8.98 17.29
CA THR A 79 16.97 -9.21 17.33
C THR A 79 16.26 -8.15 18.19
N LYS A 80 16.81 -7.84 19.37
CA LYS A 80 16.25 -6.78 20.22
C LYS A 80 16.27 -5.43 19.52
N GLN A 81 17.37 -5.10 18.83
CA GLN A 81 17.47 -3.83 18.12
C GLN A 81 16.52 -3.78 16.93
N THR A 82 16.36 -4.88 16.19
CA THR A 82 15.34 -4.99 15.13
C THR A 82 13.95 -4.68 15.67
N MET A 83 13.56 -5.26 16.81
CA MET A 83 12.25 -4.97 17.42
C MET A 83 12.10 -3.49 17.81
N LYS A 84 13.14 -2.88 18.40
CA LYS A 84 13.13 -1.45 18.70
C LYS A 84 13.01 -0.58 17.45
N ASN A 85 13.66 -0.98 16.35
CA ASN A 85 13.59 -0.26 15.09
C ASN A 85 12.17 -0.36 14.47
N ILE A 86 11.52 -1.53 14.56
CA ILE A 86 10.11 -1.70 14.16
C ILE A 86 9.19 -0.80 15.00
N GLU A 87 9.35 -0.83 16.33
CA GLU A 87 8.57 0.00 17.25
C GLU A 87 8.71 1.50 16.93
N ALA A 88 9.92 1.96 16.62
CA ALA A 88 10.18 3.35 16.25
C ALA A 88 9.43 3.77 14.97
N VAL A 89 9.43 2.92 13.93
CA VAL A 89 8.67 3.19 12.70
C VAL A 89 7.17 3.26 12.99
N LEU A 90 6.61 2.30 13.73
CA LEU A 90 5.19 2.28 14.08
C LEU A 90 4.78 3.51 14.90
N THR A 91 5.60 3.88 15.90
CA THR A 91 5.37 5.05 16.74
C THR A 91 5.37 6.35 15.93
N SER A 92 6.26 6.47 14.93
CA SER A 92 6.33 7.65 14.05
C SER A 92 5.07 7.84 13.19
N LEU A 93 4.31 6.77 12.99
CA LEU A 93 3.03 6.76 12.27
C LEU A 93 1.81 6.82 13.20
N GLY A 94 2.02 7.06 14.51
CA GLY A 94 0.95 7.10 15.51
C GLY A 94 0.36 5.72 15.86
N SER A 95 1.07 4.63 15.54
CA SER A 95 0.72 3.27 15.92
C SER A 95 1.54 2.80 17.13
N SER A 96 1.39 1.53 17.51
CA SER A 96 2.16 0.87 18.56
C SER A 96 2.61 -0.53 18.14
N MET A 97 3.52 -1.11 18.92
CA MET A 97 3.90 -2.53 18.85
C MET A 97 2.86 -3.45 19.50
#